data_AF-A0A667WVE2-F1
#
_entry.id   AF-A0A667WVE2-F1
#
_cell.length_a   1.000
_cell.length_b   1.000
_cell.length_c   1.000
_cell.angle_alpha   90.00
_cell.angle_beta   90.00
_cell.angle_gamma   90.00
#
_symmetry.space_group_name_H-M   'P 1'
#
loop_
_entity.id
_entity.type
_entity.pdbx_description
1 polymer ?
#
loop_
_entity_poly.entity_id
_entity_poly.type
_entity_poly.pdbx_seq_one_letter_code
_entity_poly.pdbx_strand_id
1 'polypeptide(L)'
;LRLLPLSLTVFSILAVLASFLFLLRYVMHYSRKSTPFQELKDLREKHRPVTGVMSGSGLRLEAPDPSCPPGFYSKEELKPHLQRPRQNLRAPGANGKAFVSGTLSFAEHLEKEAGMAKNQFNQFASDRISLHRSLGSDSRHPDCVEQRFWRCPGLPTTSVIIVFHNEAWSTLLRTVYSVLHTAPAALLTEILLVDDASTDDHLKTRLEKYVQKLKIVRVLRQRERKGLITARLLGAQAARGEVLTFLDSHCECFPGWLEPLLARIAENPTAVVSPNIATIDRNNLKFSKPVDNPHFHNRGIFHWSLNFRWETTPEKEEMRRRNETYPIRCGSVGVSWRLFLVLWLDIFSA
;
A
#
# COMPACT_ATOMS: atom_id res chain seq x y z
N LEU A 1 16.24 70.55 24.42
CA LEU A 1 15.43 69.51 25.10
C LEU A 1 15.99 68.14 24.72
N ARG A 2 16.64 67.44 25.66
CA ARG A 2 17.13 66.06 25.46
C ARG A 2 15.96 65.11 25.71
N LEU A 3 15.42 64.50 24.65
CA LEU A 3 14.43 63.43 24.77
C LEU A 3 15.14 62.16 25.27
N LEU A 4 14.60 61.60 26.35
CA LEU A 4 15.15 60.46 27.09
C LEU A 4 15.25 59.18 26.23
N PRO A 5 16.30 58.35 26.42
CA PRO A 5 16.49 57.07 25.72
C PRO A 5 15.43 56.00 26.06
N LEU A 6 14.48 56.30 26.96
CA LEU A 6 13.37 55.40 27.31
C LEU A 6 12.30 55.29 26.21
N SER A 7 12.13 56.28 25.32
CA SER A 7 11.05 56.21 24.32
C SER A 7 11.38 55.25 23.16
N LEU A 8 12.65 55.20 22.74
CA LEU A 8 13.11 54.36 21.63
C LEU A 8 13.05 52.86 21.97
N THR A 9 13.34 52.49 23.22
CA THR A 9 13.26 51.09 23.66
C THR A 9 11.81 50.61 23.75
N VAL A 10 10.89 51.46 24.23
CA VAL A 10 9.45 51.16 24.28
C VAL A 10 8.86 51.00 22.87
N PHE A 11 9.26 51.85 21.92
CA PHE A 11 8.83 51.71 20.51
C PHE A 11 9.35 50.43 19.86
N SER A 12 10.61 50.04 20.09
CA SER A 12 11.15 48.77 19.59
C SER A 12 10.45 47.55 20.18
N ILE A 13 10.14 47.55 21.48
CA ILE A 13 9.41 46.45 22.13
C ILE A 13 7.99 46.34 21.57
N LEU A 14 7.30 47.46 21.36
CA LEU A 14 5.97 47.49 20.75
C LEU A 14 5.98 46.99 19.30
N ALA A 15 7.00 47.34 18.50
CA ALA A 15 7.14 46.87 17.13
C ALA A 15 7.39 45.35 17.04
N VAL A 16 8.19 44.80 17.97
CA VAL A 16 8.43 43.34 18.06
C VAL A 16 7.17 42.60 18.50
N LEU A 17 6.43 43.13 19.48
CA LEU A 17 5.14 42.57 19.92
C LEU A 17 4.09 42.59 18.80
N ALA A 18 4.01 43.68 18.04
CA ALA A 18 3.09 43.78 16.90
C ALA A 18 3.44 42.77 15.79
N SER A 19 4.73 42.59 15.51
CA SER A 19 5.22 41.59 14.54
C SER A 19 4.93 40.16 14.98
N PHE A 20 5.11 39.87 16.28
CA PHE A 20 4.79 38.57 16.87
C PHE A 20 3.29 38.27 16.85
N LEU A 21 2.45 39.27 17.16
CA LEU A 21 0.98 39.13 17.07
C LEU A 21 0.50 38.95 15.63
N PHE A 22 1.15 39.60 14.65
CA PHE A 22 0.86 39.37 13.24
C PHE A 22 1.26 37.96 12.80
N LEU A 23 2.42 37.46 13.23
CA LEU A 23 2.83 36.08 12.97
C LEU A 23 1.88 35.06 13.61
N LEU A 24 1.46 35.30 14.86
CA LEU A 24 0.47 34.47 15.55
C LEU A 24 -0.87 34.46 14.81
N ARG A 25 -1.35 35.62 14.36
CA ARG A 25 -2.57 35.69 13.53
C ARG A 25 -2.40 34.98 12.19
N TYR A 26 -1.24 35.10 11.54
CA TYR A 26 -0.94 34.42 10.29
C TYR A 26 -0.90 32.90 10.46
N VAL A 27 -0.21 32.40 11.50
CA VAL A 27 -0.14 30.97 11.85
C VAL A 27 -1.53 30.44 12.23
N MET A 28 -2.31 31.18 13.02
CA MET A 28 -3.68 30.79 13.38
C MET A 28 -4.63 30.81 12.17
N HIS A 29 -4.46 31.74 11.24
CA HIS A 29 -5.23 31.79 9.99
C HIS A 29 -4.83 30.67 9.02
N TYR A 30 -3.54 30.33 8.93
CA TYR A 30 -3.03 29.24 8.11
C TYR A 30 -3.46 27.87 8.65
N SER A 31 -3.38 27.68 9.98
CA SER A 31 -3.88 26.48 10.68
C SER A 31 -5.38 26.27 10.48
N ARG A 32 -6.17 27.36 10.37
CA ARG A 32 -7.60 27.29 10.02
C ARG A 32 -7.90 26.88 8.57
N LYS A 33 -6.96 27.10 7.63
CA LYS A 33 -7.13 26.77 6.20
C LYS A 33 -6.59 25.40 5.81
N SER A 34 -5.61 24.86 6.55
CA SER A 34 -5.22 23.46 6.43
C SER A 34 -6.26 22.58 7.11
N THR A 35 -7.29 22.17 6.36
CA THR A 35 -8.33 21.25 6.83
C THR A 35 -8.17 19.82 6.30
N PRO A 36 -7.05 19.10 6.56
CA PRO A 36 -7.08 17.63 6.48
C PRO A 36 -8.15 17.03 7.40
N PHE A 37 -8.46 17.73 8.51
CA PHE A 37 -9.34 17.23 9.57
C PHE A 37 -10.83 17.22 9.19
N GLN A 38 -11.26 18.11 8.29
CA GLN A 38 -12.65 18.15 7.86
C GLN A 38 -12.92 17.09 6.78
N GLU A 39 -11.96 16.90 5.86
CA GLU A 39 -11.97 15.80 4.89
C GLU A 39 -11.99 14.41 5.56
N LEU A 40 -11.34 14.27 6.74
CA LEU A 40 -11.37 13.04 7.54
C LEU A 40 -12.70 12.81 8.28
N LYS A 41 -13.41 13.89 8.68
CA LYS A 41 -14.75 13.77 9.29
C LYS A 41 -15.79 13.32 8.28
N ASP A 42 -15.74 13.86 7.07
CA ASP A 42 -16.66 13.49 5.99
C ASP A 42 -16.46 12.03 5.53
N LEU A 43 -15.22 11.51 5.60
CA LEU A 43 -14.90 10.10 5.38
C LEU A 43 -15.59 9.17 6.39
N ARG A 44 -15.64 9.56 7.67
CA ARG A 44 -16.27 8.80 8.75
C ARG A 44 -17.79 8.73 8.58
N GLU A 45 -18.43 9.80 8.14
CA GLU A 45 -19.88 9.80 7.92
C GLU A 45 -20.30 8.95 6.73
N LYS A 46 -19.46 8.88 5.68
CA LYS A 46 -19.74 8.09 4.48
C LYS A 46 -19.58 6.56 4.67
N HIS A 47 -18.84 6.13 5.68
CA HIS A 47 -18.54 4.70 5.96
C HIS A 47 -19.12 4.21 7.30
N ARG A 48 -20.17 4.85 7.84
CA ARG A 48 -20.81 4.40 9.09
C ARG A 48 -21.57 3.08 8.84
N PRO A 49 -21.24 1.98 9.54
CA PRO A 49 -22.09 0.79 9.53
C PRO A 49 -23.40 1.06 10.28
N VAL A 50 -24.48 0.42 9.84
CA VAL A 50 -25.77 0.40 10.53
C VAL A 50 -25.58 -0.35 11.86
N THR A 51 -25.42 0.37 12.96
CA THR A 51 -25.35 -0.23 14.29
C THR A 51 -26.76 -0.56 14.77
N GLY A 52 -27.12 -1.84 14.73
CA GLY A 52 -28.23 -2.39 15.50
C GLY A 52 -27.93 -2.32 17.00
N VAL A 53 -28.89 -1.81 17.77
CA VAL A 53 -28.82 -1.69 19.23
C VAL A 53 -28.90 -3.09 19.86
N MET A 54 -27.86 -3.52 20.59
CA MET A 54 -27.94 -4.70 21.46
C MET A 54 -28.57 -4.31 22.80
N SER A 55 -29.80 -4.77 23.02
CA SER A 55 -30.41 -4.87 24.35
C SER A 55 -30.03 -6.22 24.96
N GLY A 56 -29.53 -6.21 26.20
CA GLY A 56 -29.05 -7.40 26.88
C GLY A 56 -30.15 -8.41 27.22
N SER A 57 -29.86 -9.70 27.00
CA SER A 57 -30.14 -10.83 27.90
C SER A 57 -29.85 -12.17 27.21
N GLY A 58 -29.00 -13.00 27.85
CA GLY A 58 -28.90 -14.45 27.62
C GLY A 58 -28.19 -14.91 26.34
N LEU A 59 -27.06 -15.62 26.48
CA LEU A 59 -26.50 -16.43 25.39
C LEU A 59 -27.51 -17.52 25.00
N ARG A 60 -28.33 -17.25 23.99
CA ARG A 60 -28.86 -18.28 23.09
C ARG A 60 -27.80 -18.52 22.02
N LEU A 61 -27.43 -19.78 21.80
CA LEU A 61 -26.78 -20.20 20.56
C LEU A 61 -27.75 -19.86 19.42
N GLU A 62 -27.52 -18.73 18.75
CA GLU A 62 -28.28 -18.35 17.57
C GLU A 62 -28.10 -19.43 16.50
N ALA A 63 -29.20 -19.83 15.86
CA ALA A 63 -29.17 -20.73 14.72
C ALA A 63 -28.23 -20.15 13.64
N PRO A 64 -27.49 -20.99 12.87
CA PRO A 64 -26.61 -20.50 11.83
C PRO A 64 -27.39 -19.60 10.86
N ASP A 65 -26.90 -18.37 10.67
CA ASP A 65 -27.48 -17.41 9.73
C ASP A 65 -27.66 -18.10 8.37
N PRO A 66 -28.89 -18.21 7.83
CA PRO A 66 -29.14 -18.84 6.53
C PRO A 66 -28.42 -18.15 5.36
N SER A 67 -27.86 -16.95 5.57
CA SER A 67 -27.00 -16.25 4.62
C SER A 67 -25.55 -16.74 4.59
N CYS A 68 -25.10 -17.51 5.60
CA CYS A 68 -23.70 -17.92 5.72
C CYS A 68 -23.44 -19.28 5.04
N PRO A 69 -22.70 -19.32 3.93
CA PRO A 69 -22.42 -20.58 3.26
C PRO A 69 -21.42 -21.40 4.08
N PRO A 70 -21.65 -22.72 4.27
CA PRO A 70 -20.73 -23.55 5.00
C PRO A 70 -19.45 -23.84 4.21
N GLY A 71 -18.39 -24.22 4.93
CA GLY A 71 -17.14 -24.71 4.38
C GLY A 71 -16.18 -23.62 3.90
N PHE A 72 -15.29 -24.01 2.99
CA PHE A 72 -14.18 -23.18 2.52
C PHE A 72 -14.35 -22.81 1.06
N TYR A 73 -13.81 -21.65 0.66
CA TYR A 73 -13.70 -21.28 -0.73
C TYR A 73 -12.93 -22.34 -1.55
N SER A 74 -13.43 -22.63 -2.74
CA SER A 74 -12.76 -23.46 -3.75
C SER A 74 -11.69 -22.66 -4.51
N LYS A 75 -10.81 -23.36 -5.23
CA LYS A 75 -9.80 -22.71 -6.09
C LYS A 75 -10.45 -21.96 -7.25
N GLU A 76 -11.60 -22.44 -7.70
CA GLU A 76 -12.39 -21.85 -8.78
C GLU A 76 -13.06 -20.55 -8.34
N GLU A 77 -13.55 -20.48 -7.10
CA GLU A 77 -14.06 -19.23 -6.49
C GLU A 77 -12.94 -18.21 -6.28
N LEU A 78 -11.73 -18.67 -5.93
CA LEU A 78 -10.55 -17.81 -5.72
C LEU A 78 -9.69 -17.59 -6.98
N LYS A 79 -10.23 -17.85 -8.18
CA LYS A 79 -9.50 -17.60 -9.42
C LYS A 79 -9.17 -16.10 -9.59
N PRO A 80 -8.00 -15.75 -10.16
CA PRO A 80 -7.61 -14.36 -10.32
C PRO A 80 -8.50 -13.60 -11.30
N HIS A 81 -8.54 -12.27 -11.18
CA HIS A 81 -9.30 -11.41 -12.09
C HIS A 81 -8.89 -11.56 -13.56
N LEU A 82 -7.59 -11.70 -13.81
CA LEU A 82 -7.03 -11.89 -15.15
C LEU A 82 -6.09 -13.09 -15.19
N GLN A 83 -6.36 -14.06 -16.06
CA GLN A 83 -5.45 -15.18 -16.24
C GLN A 83 -4.12 -14.70 -16.84
N ARG A 84 -3.01 -15.10 -16.22
CA ARG A 84 -1.68 -14.74 -16.70
C ARG A 84 -1.41 -15.42 -18.06
N PRO A 85 -0.97 -14.69 -19.10
CA PRO A 85 -0.59 -15.29 -20.36
C PRO A 85 0.60 -16.24 -20.19
N ARG A 86 0.74 -17.22 -21.09
CA ARG A 86 1.90 -18.14 -21.07
C ARG A 86 3.21 -17.34 -21.15
N GLN A 87 4.12 -17.59 -20.21
CA GLN A 87 5.40 -16.88 -20.12
C GLN A 87 6.50 -17.68 -20.81
N ASN A 88 7.41 -16.98 -21.49
CA ASN A 88 8.65 -17.58 -21.97
C ASN A 88 9.65 -17.71 -20.81
N LEU A 89 10.04 -18.94 -20.48
CA LEU A 89 10.96 -19.24 -19.36
C LEU A 89 12.39 -18.71 -19.58
N ARG A 90 12.76 -18.40 -20.83
CA ARG A 90 14.06 -17.82 -21.21
C ARG A 90 14.00 -16.29 -21.37
N ALA A 91 12.82 -15.68 -21.26
CA ALA A 91 12.71 -14.23 -21.35
C ALA A 91 13.46 -13.54 -20.18
N PRO A 92 13.93 -12.29 -20.38
CA PRO A 92 14.63 -11.57 -19.34
C PRO A 92 13.79 -11.42 -18.07
N GLY A 93 14.38 -11.72 -16.92
CA GLY A 93 13.71 -11.63 -15.62
C GLY A 93 12.57 -12.63 -15.39
N ALA A 94 12.42 -13.65 -16.24
CA ALA A 94 11.38 -14.68 -16.09
C ALA A 94 11.49 -15.41 -14.74
N ASN A 95 10.35 -15.76 -14.15
CA ASN A 95 10.25 -16.43 -12.85
C ASN A 95 10.92 -15.67 -11.69
N GLY A 96 11.01 -14.34 -11.79
CA GLY A 96 11.64 -13.48 -10.79
C GLY A 96 13.17 -13.59 -10.77
N LYS A 97 13.80 -14.17 -11.79
CA LYS A 97 15.27 -14.25 -11.90
C LYS A 97 15.87 -12.86 -12.13
N ALA A 98 17.16 -12.72 -11.83
CA ALA A 98 17.90 -11.50 -12.15
C ALA A 98 17.91 -11.27 -13.67
N PHE A 99 17.73 -10.01 -14.06
CA PHE A 99 18.01 -9.55 -15.41
C PHE A 99 19.53 -9.56 -15.63
N VAL A 100 19.96 -10.23 -16.69
CA VAL A 100 21.36 -10.28 -17.11
C VAL A 100 21.46 -9.53 -18.43
N SER A 101 22.09 -8.36 -18.41
CA SER A 101 22.49 -7.66 -19.63
C SER A 101 23.76 -8.30 -20.17
N GLY A 102 23.82 -8.56 -21.47
CA GLY A 102 25.09 -8.82 -22.17
C GLY A 102 25.90 -7.53 -22.32
N THR A 103 26.82 -7.52 -23.27
CA THR A 103 27.56 -6.31 -23.66
C THR A 103 26.58 -5.26 -24.20
N LEU A 104 26.47 -4.14 -23.51
CA LEU A 104 25.61 -3.04 -23.92
C LEU A 104 26.34 -2.15 -24.92
N SER A 105 25.62 -1.66 -25.93
CA SER A 105 26.09 -0.58 -26.78
C SER A 105 26.24 0.73 -26.00
N PHE A 106 26.97 1.70 -26.55
CA PHE A 106 27.10 3.03 -25.94
C PHE A 106 25.74 3.71 -25.71
N ALA A 107 24.82 3.59 -26.67
CA ALA A 107 23.47 4.15 -26.55
C ALA A 107 22.65 3.48 -25.44
N GLU A 108 22.73 2.15 -25.31
CA GLU A 108 22.05 1.41 -24.23
C GLU A 108 22.64 1.70 -22.85
N HIS A 109 23.95 1.92 -22.77
CA HIS A 109 24.60 2.39 -21.55
C HIS A 109 24.03 3.75 -21.11
N LEU A 110 23.89 4.69 -22.04
CA LEU A 110 23.31 6.01 -21.75
C LEU A 110 21.83 5.91 -21.35
N GLU A 111 21.05 5.06 -22.02
CA GLU A 111 19.65 4.77 -21.65
C GLU A 111 19.55 4.24 -20.21
N LYS A 112 20.41 3.28 -19.86
CA LYS A 112 20.47 2.69 -18.51
C LYS A 112 20.85 3.73 -17.45
N GLU A 113 21.85 4.56 -17.71
CA GLU A 113 22.29 5.62 -16.78
C GLU A 113 21.20 6.66 -16.58
N ALA A 114 20.53 7.11 -17.66
CA ALA A 114 19.41 8.04 -17.57
C ALA A 114 18.24 7.47 -16.75
N GLY A 115 17.90 6.19 -16.96
CA GLY A 115 16.87 5.50 -16.20
C GLY A 115 17.20 5.38 -14.70
N MET A 116 18.46 5.04 -14.38
CA MET A 116 18.97 4.98 -13.01
C MET A 116 18.94 6.36 -12.33
N ALA A 117 19.39 7.40 -13.02
CA ALA A 117 19.39 8.76 -12.50
C ALA A 117 17.97 9.27 -12.21
N LYS A 118 17.03 9.03 -13.14
CA LYS A 118 15.64 9.46 -13.00
C LYS A 118 14.89 8.73 -11.89
N ASN A 119 14.95 7.39 -11.87
CA ASN A 119 14.06 6.59 -11.02
C ASN A 119 14.75 5.91 -9.83
N GLN A 120 16.08 6.03 -9.71
CA GLN A 120 16.88 5.39 -8.66
C GLN A 120 16.83 3.84 -8.68
N PHE A 121 16.43 3.27 -9.82
CA PHE A 121 16.50 1.85 -10.14
C PHE A 121 16.71 1.66 -11.65
N ASN A 122 17.05 0.43 -12.06
CA ASN A 122 17.38 0.10 -13.43
C ASN A 122 16.12 0.01 -14.32
N GLN A 123 15.64 1.16 -14.78
CA GLN A 123 14.50 1.24 -15.69
C GLN A 123 14.78 0.47 -17.00
N PHE A 124 16.01 0.52 -17.53
CA PHE A 124 16.41 -0.20 -18.74
C PHE A 124 16.11 -1.71 -18.65
N ALA A 125 16.42 -2.32 -17.49
CA ALA A 125 16.09 -3.71 -17.22
C ALA A 125 14.58 -3.90 -17.08
N SER A 126 13.89 -3.02 -16.35
CA SER A 126 12.43 -3.07 -16.19
C SER A 126 11.70 -3.01 -17.53
N ASP A 127 12.10 -2.15 -18.45
CA ASP A 127 11.45 -1.99 -19.76
C ASP A 127 11.61 -3.23 -20.67
N ARG A 128 12.62 -4.07 -20.39
CA ARG A 128 12.90 -5.34 -21.11
C ARG A 128 12.35 -6.58 -20.40
N ILE A 129 11.77 -6.42 -19.21
CA ILE A 129 11.11 -7.49 -18.46
C ILE A 129 9.61 -7.43 -18.69
N SER A 130 9.00 -8.59 -18.99
CA SER A 130 7.54 -8.72 -19.18
C SER A 130 6.73 -8.05 -18.07
N LEU A 131 5.69 -7.31 -18.45
CA LEU A 131 4.68 -6.78 -17.51
C LEU A 131 3.88 -7.90 -16.83
N HIS A 132 3.85 -9.08 -17.44
CA HIS A 132 3.08 -10.24 -17.00
C HIS A 132 3.95 -11.33 -16.36
N ARG A 133 5.21 -11.04 -16.01
CA ARG A 133 6.15 -12.07 -15.54
C ARG A 133 5.57 -12.85 -14.35
N SER A 134 5.77 -14.16 -14.36
CA SER A 134 5.56 -15.00 -13.17
C SER A 134 6.74 -14.86 -12.22
N LEU A 135 6.51 -15.20 -10.95
CA LEU A 135 7.55 -15.31 -9.93
C LEU A 135 8.00 -16.76 -9.70
N GLY A 136 7.72 -17.66 -10.66
CA GLY A 136 8.07 -19.08 -10.62
C GLY A 136 7.11 -19.92 -9.78
N SER A 137 7.58 -21.07 -9.30
CA SER A 137 6.86 -21.92 -8.37
C SER A 137 6.64 -21.22 -7.04
N ASP A 138 5.53 -21.54 -6.37
CA ASP A 138 5.27 -21.12 -5.01
C ASP A 138 6.29 -21.76 -4.07
N SER A 139 7.03 -20.92 -3.34
CA SER A 139 8.09 -21.33 -2.40
C SER A 139 7.79 -20.87 -0.98
N ARG A 140 6.53 -20.51 -0.69
CA ARG A 140 6.07 -20.25 0.68
C ARG A 140 6.08 -21.55 1.49
N HIS A 141 6.10 -21.41 2.81
CA HIS A 141 5.97 -22.54 3.73
C HIS A 141 4.70 -23.36 3.42
N PRO A 142 4.72 -24.70 3.52
CA PRO A 142 3.57 -25.56 3.20
C PRO A 142 2.26 -25.13 3.86
N ASP A 143 2.27 -24.71 5.13
CA ASP A 143 1.08 -24.20 5.83
C ASP A 143 0.38 -23.05 5.07
N CYS A 144 1.14 -22.18 4.41
CA CYS A 144 0.59 -21.06 3.65
C CYS A 144 -0.01 -21.51 2.32
N VAL A 145 0.56 -22.55 1.70
CA VAL A 145 0.09 -23.10 0.42
C VAL A 145 -1.18 -23.94 0.64
N GLU A 146 -1.25 -24.64 1.76
CA GLU A 146 -2.36 -25.51 2.15
C GLU A 146 -3.47 -24.77 2.90
N GLN A 147 -3.25 -23.50 3.29
CA GLN A 147 -4.24 -22.69 3.99
C GLN A 147 -5.55 -22.59 3.20
N ARG A 148 -6.67 -22.83 3.90
CA ARG A 148 -8.02 -22.69 3.36
C ARG A 148 -8.75 -21.56 4.09
N PHE A 149 -9.61 -20.86 3.37
CA PHE A 149 -10.35 -19.71 3.89
C PHE A 149 -11.83 -20.05 4.04
N TRP A 150 -12.38 -19.81 5.22
CA TRP A 150 -13.79 -20.03 5.51
C TRP A 150 -14.67 -19.08 4.69
N ARG A 151 -15.83 -19.58 4.23
CA ARG A 151 -16.86 -18.73 3.61
C ARG A 151 -17.67 -17.93 4.62
N CYS A 152 -17.53 -18.24 5.91
CA CYS A 152 -18.27 -17.63 7.01
C CYS A 152 -17.34 -17.39 8.23
N PRO A 153 -17.13 -16.14 8.68
CA PRO A 153 -17.49 -14.92 7.97
C PRO A 153 -16.83 -14.89 6.58
N GLY A 154 -17.52 -14.34 5.58
CA GLY A 154 -16.99 -14.26 4.22
C GLY A 154 -15.76 -13.36 4.15
N LEU A 155 -14.90 -13.59 3.15
CA LEU A 155 -13.77 -12.69 2.91
C LEU A 155 -14.30 -11.34 2.37
N PRO A 156 -13.94 -10.20 3.00
CA PRO A 156 -14.39 -8.90 2.55
C PRO A 156 -13.79 -8.53 1.20
N THR A 157 -14.50 -7.74 0.42
CA THR A 157 -13.97 -7.17 -0.83
C THR A 157 -12.97 -6.05 -0.57
N THR A 158 -12.06 -5.79 -1.51
CA THR A 158 -11.05 -4.74 -1.38
C THR A 158 -10.98 -3.79 -2.58
N SER A 159 -10.74 -2.52 -2.29
CA SER A 159 -10.23 -1.53 -3.25
C SER A 159 -8.72 -1.42 -3.10
N VAL A 160 -8.00 -1.78 -4.16
CA VAL A 160 -6.54 -1.63 -4.20
C VAL A 160 -6.18 -0.21 -4.61
N ILE A 161 -5.43 0.51 -3.77
CA ILE A 161 -5.05 1.92 -4.02
C ILE A 161 -3.54 1.99 -4.28
N ILE A 162 -3.16 2.46 -5.46
CA ILE A 162 -1.76 2.63 -5.88
C ILE A 162 -1.52 4.12 -6.14
N VAL A 163 -0.77 4.75 -5.26
CA VAL A 163 -0.33 6.15 -5.45
C VAL A 163 0.95 6.16 -6.28
N PHE A 164 1.05 7.07 -7.25
CA PHE A 164 2.25 7.24 -8.06
C PHE A 164 2.55 8.71 -8.34
N HIS A 165 3.83 9.01 -8.53
CA HIS A 165 4.33 10.32 -8.98
C HIS A 165 5.56 10.10 -9.85
N ASN A 166 5.50 10.46 -11.13
CA ASN A 166 6.60 10.29 -12.10
C ASN A 166 7.19 8.87 -12.13
N GLU A 167 6.34 7.86 -12.00
CA GLU A 167 6.75 6.45 -12.05
C GLU A 167 7.04 5.98 -13.48
N ALA A 168 7.98 5.05 -13.63
CA ALA A 168 8.27 4.45 -14.92
C ALA A 168 7.06 3.62 -15.41
N TRP A 169 6.80 3.67 -16.72
CA TRP A 169 5.66 2.98 -17.32
C TRP A 169 5.66 1.46 -17.05
N SER A 170 6.82 0.83 -17.15
CA SER A 170 6.96 -0.61 -16.99
C SER A 170 6.73 -1.07 -15.56
N THR A 171 7.21 -0.34 -14.54
CA THR A 171 7.01 -0.67 -13.13
C THR A 171 5.55 -0.48 -12.73
N LEU A 172 4.96 0.67 -13.04
CA LEU A 172 3.55 0.99 -12.73
C LEU A 172 2.60 -0.08 -13.29
N LEU A 173 2.72 -0.38 -14.59
CA LEU A 173 1.85 -1.38 -15.21
C LEU A 173 2.14 -2.80 -14.74
N ARG A 174 3.40 -3.14 -14.45
CA ARG A 174 3.72 -4.45 -13.88
C ARG A 174 3.05 -4.63 -12.52
N THR A 175 2.97 -3.60 -11.69
CA THR A 175 2.19 -3.64 -10.45
C THR A 175 0.71 -3.90 -10.70
N VAL A 176 0.09 -3.13 -11.60
CA VAL A 176 -1.34 -3.31 -11.96
C VAL A 176 -1.60 -4.74 -12.44
N TYR A 177 -0.80 -5.24 -13.39
CA TYR A 177 -0.96 -6.61 -13.88
C TYR A 177 -0.65 -7.66 -12.81
N SER A 178 0.31 -7.41 -11.93
CA SER A 178 0.62 -8.32 -10.83
C SER A 178 -0.59 -8.50 -9.91
N VAL A 179 -1.27 -7.41 -9.54
CA VAL A 179 -2.54 -7.46 -8.80
C VAL A 179 -3.60 -8.24 -9.57
N LEU A 180 -3.85 -7.89 -10.83
CA LEU A 180 -4.88 -8.56 -11.66
C LEU A 180 -4.63 -10.06 -11.83
N HIS A 181 -3.36 -10.48 -11.89
CA HIS A 181 -2.96 -11.88 -12.05
C HIS A 181 -2.96 -12.70 -10.75
N THR A 182 -3.05 -12.06 -9.58
CA THR A 182 -2.87 -12.74 -8.29
C THR A 182 -4.00 -12.53 -7.31
N ALA A 183 -4.75 -11.43 -7.41
CA ALA A 183 -5.91 -11.16 -6.57
C ALA A 183 -7.15 -11.91 -7.10
N PRO A 184 -7.86 -12.68 -6.24
CA PRO A 184 -9.11 -13.32 -6.61
C PRO A 184 -10.15 -12.34 -7.16
N ALA A 185 -10.80 -12.69 -8.26
CA ALA A 185 -11.79 -11.84 -8.92
C ALA A 185 -12.97 -11.49 -8.02
N ALA A 186 -13.38 -12.42 -7.15
CA ALA A 186 -14.48 -12.25 -6.21
C ALA A 186 -14.16 -11.27 -5.07
N LEU A 187 -12.87 -11.02 -4.80
CA LEU A 187 -12.43 -10.18 -3.68
C LEU A 187 -11.91 -8.81 -4.14
N LEU A 188 -11.56 -8.65 -5.43
CA LEU A 188 -11.02 -7.40 -5.97
C LEU A 188 -12.14 -6.54 -6.60
N THR A 189 -12.58 -5.51 -5.87
CA THR A 189 -13.61 -4.58 -6.34
C THR A 189 -13.07 -3.67 -7.45
N GLU A 190 -11.91 -3.06 -7.21
CA GLU A 190 -11.29 -2.12 -8.14
C GLU A 190 -9.81 -1.88 -7.82
N ILE A 191 -9.10 -1.30 -8.80
CA ILE A 191 -7.76 -0.74 -8.63
C ILE A 191 -7.83 0.77 -8.90
N LEU A 192 -7.52 1.57 -7.89
CA LEU A 192 -7.45 3.02 -7.96
C LEU A 192 -5.99 3.46 -8.12
N LEU A 193 -5.65 3.93 -9.31
CA LEU A 193 -4.36 4.59 -9.58
C LEU A 193 -4.48 6.07 -9.25
N VAL A 194 -3.82 6.54 -8.20
CA VAL A 194 -3.85 7.94 -7.78
C VAL A 194 -2.58 8.64 -8.21
N ASP A 195 -2.71 9.54 -9.18
CA ASP A 195 -1.62 10.39 -9.65
C ASP A 195 -1.44 11.61 -8.74
N ASP A 196 -0.32 11.70 -8.04
CA ASP A 196 0.07 12.88 -7.25
C ASP A 196 0.80 13.91 -8.12
N ALA A 197 0.10 14.46 -9.12
CA ALA A 197 0.59 15.50 -10.04
C ALA A 197 1.88 15.13 -10.79
N SER A 198 1.89 13.98 -11.47
CA SER A 198 2.97 13.59 -12.37
C SER A 198 3.11 14.53 -13.57
N THR A 199 4.36 14.81 -13.95
CA THR A 199 4.71 15.67 -15.08
C THR A 199 4.92 14.90 -16.38
N ASP A 200 5.31 13.63 -16.29
CA ASP A 200 5.62 12.78 -17.45
C ASP A 200 4.40 12.53 -18.35
N ASP A 201 4.56 12.74 -19.66
CA ASP A 201 3.45 12.65 -20.62
C ASP A 201 2.87 11.24 -20.78
N HIS A 202 3.68 10.19 -20.60
CA HIS A 202 3.18 8.82 -20.66
C HIS A 202 2.18 8.51 -19.54
N LEU A 203 2.24 9.24 -18.43
CA LEU A 203 1.34 9.06 -17.29
C LEU A 203 0.01 9.79 -17.45
N LYS A 204 -0.15 10.67 -18.45
CA LYS A 204 -1.38 11.46 -18.66
C LYS A 204 -2.42 10.67 -19.47
N THR A 205 -2.88 11.21 -20.60
CA THR A 205 -3.92 10.62 -21.46
C THR A 205 -3.56 9.21 -21.95
N ARG A 206 -2.27 8.91 -22.15
CA ARG A 206 -1.82 7.57 -22.57
C ARG A 206 -2.14 6.50 -21.53
N LEU A 207 -1.90 6.78 -20.25
CA LEU A 207 -2.20 5.86 -19.16
C LEU A 207 -3.71 5.62 -19.05
N GLU A 208 -4.51 6.69 -19.06
CA GLU A 208 -5.97 6.60 -18.97
C GLU A 208 -6.57 5.72 -20.08
N LYS A 209 -6.19 5.98 -21.33
CA LYS A 209 -6.64 5.18 -22.48
C LYS A 209 -6.18 3.72 -22.39
N TYR A 210 -5.01 3.47 -21.82
CA TYR A 210 -4.50 2.12 -21.65
C TYR A 210 -5.30 1.34 -20.60
N VAL A 211 -5.50 1.91 -19.42
CA VAL A 211 -6.14 1.21 -18.29
C VAL A 211 -7.67 1.11 -18.42
N GLN A 212 -8.31 1.97 -19.21
CA GLN A 212 -9.75 1.85 -19.53
C GLN A 212 -10.13 0.46 -20.06
N LYS A 213 -9.20 -0.23 -20.76
CA LYS A 213 -9.41 -1.59 -21.27
C LYS A 213 -9.48 -2.66 -20.18
N LEU A 214 -8.93 -2.36 -19.00
CA LEU A 214 -8.86 -3.29 -17.85
C LEU A 214 -10.12 -3.25 -16.98
N LYS A 215 -11.13 -2.44 -17.33
CA LYS A 215 -12.48 -2.29 -16.74
C LYS A 215 -12.54 -1.89 -15.26
N ILE A 216 -11.85 -2.60 -14.37
CA ILE A 216 -11.84 -2.36 -12.91
C ILE A 216 -10.73 -1.40 -12.46
N VAL A 217 -9.95 -0.85 -13.40
CA VAL A 217 -8.84 0.07 -13.11
C VAL A 217 -9.26 1.50 -13.43
N ARG A 218 -9.16 2.39 -12.45
CA ARG A 218 -9.53 3.81 -12.57
C ARG A 218 -8.35 4.70 -12.19
N VAL A 219 -8.19 5.82 -12.91
CA VAL A 219 -7.17 6.82 -12.58
C VAL A 219 -7.85 8.01 -11.87
N LEU A 220 -7.31 8.40 -10.73
CA LEU A 220 -7.67 9.61 -9.99
C LEU A 220 -6.51 10.60 -10.11
N ARG A 221 -6.80 11.85 -10.44
CA ARG A 221 -5.78 12.89 -10.65
C ARG A 221 -5.82 13.91 -9.53
N GLN A 222 -4.70 14.07 -8.84
CA GLN A 222 -4.47 15.23 -8.00
C GLN A 222 -3.87 16.35 -8.84
N ARG A 223 -4.49 17.53 -8.82
CA ARG A 223 -4.08 18.68 -9.66
C ARG A 223 -2.75 19.27 -9.24
N GLU A 224 -2.43 19.18 -7.96
CA GLU A 224 -1.22 19.74 -7.34
C GLU A 224 -0.52 18.65 -6.54
N ARG A 225 0.80 18.76 -6.42
CA ARG A 225 1.59 17.79 -5.66
C ARG A 225 1.36 18.00 -4.15
N LYS A 226 0.59 17.11 -3.52
CA LYS A 226 0.26 17.17 -2.08
C LYS A 226 0.85 16.01 -1.28
N GLY A 227 1.64 15.15 -1.92
CA GLY A 227 2.34 14.06 -1.28
C GLY A 227 1.49 12.81 -1.06
N LEU A 228 2.18 11.74 -0.64
CA LEU A 228 1.65 10.39 -0.51
C LEU A 228 0.39 10.31 0.38
N ILE A 229 0.39 10.99 1.53
CA ILE A 229 -0.71 10.90 2.49
C ILE A 229 -2.01 11.44 1.89
N THR A 230 -1.96 12.65 1.33
CA THR A 230 -3.13 13.28 0.70
C THR A 230 -3.65 12.47 -0.48
N ALA A 231 -2.74 11.93 -1.30
CA ALA A 231 -3.10 11.05 -2.41
C ALA A 231 -3.73 9.72 -1.93
N ARG A 232 -3.23 9.12 -0.85
CA ARG A 232 -3.86 7.94 -0.24
C ARG A 232 -5.27 8.23 0.28
N LEU A 233 -5.48 9.38 0.90
CA LEU A 233 -6.80 9.82 1.36
C LEU A 233 -7.76 10.06 0.19
N LEU A 234 -7.29 10.66 -0.91
CA LEU A 234 -8.07 10.81 -2.14
C LEU A 234 -8.50 9.43 -2.70
N GLY A 235 -7.59 8.46 -2.70
CA GLY A 235 -7.91 7.07 -3.07
C GLY A 235 -8.95 6.45 -2.13
N ALA A 236 -8.77 6.61 -0.82
CA ALA A 236 -9.69 6.08 0.20
C ALA A 236 -11.11 6.67 0.07
N GLN A 237 -11.24 7.98 -0.19
CA GLN A 237 -12.53 8.66 -0.38
C GLN A 237 -13.32 8.15 -1.59
N ALA A 238 -12.60 7.68 -2.62
CA ALA A 238 -13.17 7.21 -3.88
C ALA A 238 -13.36 5.69 -3.95
N ALA A 239 -12.83 4.95 -2.95
CA ALA A 239 -12.90 3.50 -2.85
C ALA A 239 -14.32 3.00 -2.58
N ARG A 240 -14.59 1.79 -3.06
CA ARG A 240 -15.89 1.11 -2.99
C ARG A 240 -15.85 -0.26 -2.32
N GLY A 241 -14.66 -0.82 -2.10
CA GLY A 241 -14.46 -2.07 -1.38
C GLY A 241 -14.65 -1.88 0.13
N GLU A 242 -14.95 -2.98 0.81
CA GLU A 242 -15.10 -3.01 2.27
C GLU A 242 -13.76 -2.77 2.99
N VAL A 243 -12.67 -3.19 2.34
CA VAL A 243 -11.30 -3.05 2.81
C VAL A 243 -10.49 -2.18 1.84
N LEU A 244 -9.57 -1.37 2.37
CA LEU A 244 -8.64 -0.58 1.58
C LEU A 244 -7.27 -1.25 1.58
N THR A 245 -6.74 -1.62 0.41
CA THR A 245 -5.41 -2.22 0.29
C THR A 245 -4.46 -1.31 -0.48
N PHE A 246 -3.57 -0.62 0.23
CA PHE A 246 -2.59 0.29 -0.37
C PHE A 246 -1.37 -0.48 -0.88
N LEU A 247 -0.94 -0.25 -2.12
CA LEU A 247 0.35 -0.71 -2.66
C LEU A 247 1.14 0.49 -3.22
N ASP A 248 2.45 0.34 -3.33
CA ASP A 248 3.26 1.30 -4.11
C ASP A 248 3.23 0.94 -5.60
N SER A 249 3.65 1.86 -6.46
CA SER A 249 3.61 1.75 -7.92
C SER A 249 4.73 0.90 -8.56
N HIS A 250 5.51 0.20 -7.74
CA HIS A 250 6.65 -0.62 -8.18
C HIS A 250 6.74 -1.92 -7.38
N CYS A 251 5.60 -2.58 -7.24
CA CYS A 251 5.44 -3.83 -6.52
C CYS A 251 5.08 -5.01 -7.44
N GLU A 252 5.39 -6.22 -6.99
CA GLU A 252 4.94 -7.47 -7.61
C GLU A 252 4.41 -8.41 -6.53
N CYS A 253 3.15 -8.78 -6.67
CA CYS A 253 2.41 -9.64 -5.77
C CYS A 253 2.79 -11.12 -5.99
N PHE A 254 3.05 -11.82 -4.89
CA PHE A 254 3.24 -13.27 -4.91
C PHE A 254 1.88 -14.00 -4.93
N PRO A 255 1.75 -15.21 -5.49
CA PRO A 255 0.49 -15.97 -5.43
C PRO A 255 -0.02 -16.12 -4.00
N GLY A 256 -1.34 -15.96 -3.78
CA GLY A 256 -1.99 -16.13 -2.48
C GLY A 256 -1.66 -15.04 -1.45
N TRP A 257 -1.32 -13.82 -1.90
CA TRP A 257 -0.93 -12.72 -1.01
C TRP A 257 -2.11 -11.99 -0.36
N LEU A 258 -3.30 -12.04 -0.95
CA LEU A 258 -4.42 -11.17 -0.57
C LEU A 258 -5.35 -11.83 0.44
N GLU A 259 -5.63 -13.12 0.24
CA GLU A 259 -6.56 -13.90 1.04
C GLU A 259 -6.18 -13.95 2.53
N PRO A 260 -4.90 -14.14 2.92
CA PRO A 260 -4.52 -14.09 4.34
C PRO A 260 -4.75 -12.72 4.98
N LEU A 261 -4.59 -11.63 4.22
CA LEU A 261 -4.79 -10.28 4.73
C LEU A 261 -6.28 -10.03 5.00
N LEU A 262 -7.13 -10.37 4.03
CA LEU A 262 -8.58 -10.20 4.15
C LEU A 262 -9.17 -11.14 5.20
N ALA A 263 -8.69 -12.39 5.27
CA ALA A 263 -9.12 -13.34 6.28
C ALA A 263 -8.84 -12.83 7.70
N ARG A 264 -7.66 -12.24 7.91
CA ARG A 264 -7.29 -11.71 9.22
C ARG A 264 -8.15 -10.52 9.64
N ILE A 265 -8.58 -9.69 8.69
CA ILE A 265 -9.51 -8.58 8.94
C ILE A 265 -10.92 -9.10 9.20
N ALA A 266 -11.36 -10.14 8.46
CA ALA A 266 -12.65 -10.78 8.70
C ALA A 266 -12.75 -11.37 10.12
N GLU A 267 -11.66 -11.99 10.61
CA GLU A 267 -11.57 -12.49 11.98
C GLU A 267 -11.51 -11.37 13.03
N ASN A 268 -10.79 -10.28 12.73
CA ASN A 268 -10.63 -9.16 13.63
C ASN A 268 -10.66 -7.83 12.85
N PRO A 269 -11.82 -7.15 12.79
CA PRO A 269 -11.97 -5.89 12.07
C PRO A 269 -11.08 -4.75 12.57
N THR A 270 -10.57 -4.83 13.81
CA THR A 270 -9.65 -3.82 14.35
C THR A 270 -8.19 -4.09 14.00
N ALA A 271 -7.88 -5.16 13.27
CA ALA A 271 -6.52 -5.51 12.89
C ALA A 271 -6.08 -4.73 11.64
N VAL A 272 -4.93 -4.05 11.74
CA VAL A 272 -4.19 -3.55 10.57
C VAL A 272 -3.15 -4.59 10.20
N VAL A 273 -3.20 -5.06 8.95
CA VAL A 273 -2.37 -6.17 8.48
C VAL A 273 -1.41 -5.71 7.39
N SER A 274 -0.26 -6.37 7.32
CA SER A 274 0.77 -6.11 6.32
C SER A 274 1.34 -7.42 5.80
N PRO A 275 1.67 -7.51 4.50
CA PRO A 275 2.35 -8.68 3.96
C PRO A 275 3.78 -8.76 4.47
N ASN A 276 4.39 -9.94 4.36
CA ASN A 276 5.85 -10.06 4.44
C ASN A 276 6.45 -9.48 3.13
N ILE A 277 7.27 -8.45 3.25
CA ILE A 277 7.73 -7.66 2.11
C ILE A 277 9.02 -8.24 1.55
N ALA A 278 8.90 -8.83 0.37
CA ALA A 278 10.03 -9.28 -0.41
C ALA A 278 10.75 -8.11 -1.09
N THR A 279 12.08 -8.22 -1.18
CA THR A 279 12.91 -7.27 -1.93
C THR A 279 12.90 -7.60 -3.41
N ILE A 280 12.71 -6.58 -4.25
CA ILE A 280 13.06 -6.61 -5.68
C ILE A 280 14.35 -5.80 -5.83
N ASP A 281 15.40 -6.43 -6.33
CA ASP A 281 16.71 -5.78 -6.48
C ASP A 281 16.62 -4.61 -7.46
N ARG A 282 17.03 -3.42 -7.04
CA ARG A 282 16.93 -2.20 -7.86
C ARG A 282 17.80 -2.22 -9.12
N ASN A 283 18.86 -3.03 -9.16
CA ASN A 283 19.83 -3.05 -10.25
C ASN A 283 19.48 -4.12 -11.30
N ASN A 284 18.98 -5.28 -10.88
CA ASN A 284 18.72 -6.41 -11.78
C ASN A 284 17.29 -6.97 -11.69
N LEU A 285 16.43 -6.39 -10.85
CA LEU A 285 15.01 -6.73 -10.73
C LEU A 285 14.76 -8.20 -10.35
N LYS A 286 15.75 -8.86 -9.72
CA LYS A 286 15.59 -10.17 -9.09
C LYS A 286 14.60 -10.06 -7.93
N PHE A 287 13.63 -10.95 -7.89
CA PHE A 287 12.69 -11.07 -6.78
C PHE A 287 13.25 -12.01 -5.72
N SER A 288 13.39 -11.55 -4.48
CA SER A 288 13.75 -12.36 -3.34
C SER A 288 12.56 -13.20 -2.89
N LYS A 289 12.47 -14.43 -3.40
CA LYS A 289 11.37 -15.34 -3.09
C LYS A 289 11.35 -15.70 -1.60
N PRO A 290 10.16 -15.95 -1.02
CA PRO A 290 10.08 -16.52 0.31
C PRO A 290 10.86 -17.84 0.31
N VAL A 291 11.68 -18.02 1.33
CA VAL A 291 12.43 -19.25 1.58
C VAL A 291 11.72 -19.98 2.70
N ASP A 292 11.67 -21.30 2.59
CA ASP A 292 11.15 -22.18 3.64
C ASP A 292 12.12 -22.23 4.82
N ASN A 293 12.23 -21.13 5.55
CA ASN A 293 12.99 -21.02 6.78
C ASN A 293 12.17 -20.27 7.84
N PRO A 294 11.51 -20.99 8.76
CA PRO A 294 10.56 -20.42 9.71
C PRO A 294 11.20 -19.54 10.82
N HIS A 295 12.53 -19.46 10.91
CA HIS A 295 13.24 -18.84 12.05
C HIS A 295 13.83 -17.45 11.80
N PHE A 296 13.56 -16.81 10.66
CA PHE A 296 14.11 -15.48 10.36
C PHE A 296 13.05 -14.52 9.83
N HIS A 297 12.02 -14.29 10.64
CA HIS A 297 11.05 -13.22 10.36
C HIS A 297 11.51 -11.92 10.99
N ASN A 298 11.39 -10.83 10.23
CA ASN A 298 11.62 -9.49 10.75
C ASN A 298 10.28 -8.82 11.05
N ARG A 299 10.24 -8.06 12.14
CA ARG A 299 9.14 -7.16 12.49
C ARG A 299 9.59 -5.70 12.42
N GLY A 300 8.61 -4.82 12.25
CA GLY A 300 8.84 -3.39 12.28
C GLY A 300 8.96 -2.86 13.71
N ILE A 301 9.95 -2.01 13.93
CA ILE A 301 10.13 -1.20 15.14
C ILE A 301 10.46 0.25 14.77
N PHE A 302 10.37 1.16 15.73
CA PHE A 302 10.93 2.51 15.61
C PHE A 302 12.03 2.71 16.63
N HIS A 303 13.08 3.43 16.24
CA HIS A 303 14.08 3.90 17.18
C HIS A 303 13.64 5.24 17.80
N TRP A 304 14.27 5.68 18.90
CA TRP A 304 13.99 6.97 19.54
C TRP A 304 14.21 8.19 18.63
N SER A 305 14.94 8.03 17.54
CA SER A 305 15.07 9.03 16.47
C SER A 305 13.87 9.05 15.51
N LEU A 306 12.80 8.32 15.83
CA LEU A 306 11.58 8.09 15.03
C LEU A 306 11.83 7.45 13.65
N ASN A 307 13.00 6.82 13.47
CA ASN A 307 13.33 6.08 12.26
C ASN A 307 12.80 4.65 12.35
N PHE A 308 12.13 4.20 11.29
CA PHE A 308 11.71 2.81 11.13
C PHE A 308 12.93 1.88 10.95
N ARG A 309 12.90 0.71 11.59
CA ARG A 309 13.89 -0.36 11.39
C ARG A 309 13.22 -1.74 11.42
N TRP A 310 13.91 -2.70 10.79
CA TRP A 310 13.60 -4.12 10.90
C TRP A 310 14.39 -4.72 12.07
N GLU A 311 13.72 -5.51 12.89
CA GLU A 311 14.29 -6.28 13.99
C GLU A 311 13.84 -7.74 13.85
N THR A 312 14.71 -8.69 14.17
CA THR A 312 14.34 -10.09 14.26
C THR A 312 13.18 -10.29 15.24
N THR A 313 12.24 -11.17 14.90
CA THR A 313 11.11 -11.49 15.76
C THR A 313 11.62 -12.05 17.09
N PRO A 314 11.18 -11.54 18.26
CA PRO A 314 11.64 -12.04 19.54
C PRO A 314 11.08 -13.44 19.79
N GLU A 315 11.85 -14.26 20.50
CA GLU A 315 11.52 -15.67 20.80
C GLU A 315 10.12 -15.84 21.41
N LYS A 316 9.70 -14.93 22.30
CA LYS A 316 8.35 -14.94 22.89
C LYS A 316 7.23 -14.87 21.84
N GLU A 317 7.41 -14.09 20.77
CA GLU A 317 6.44 -14.00 19.70
C GLU A 317 6.52 -15.22 18.78
N GLU A 318 7.71 -15.79 18.57
CA GLU A 318 7.87 -17.06 17.85
C GLU A 318 7.17 -18.21 18.57
N MET A 319 7.35 -18.35 19.89
CA MET A 319 6.68 -19.38 20.70
C MET A 319 5.15 -19.24 20.69
N ARG A 320 4.63 -18.02 20.49
CA ARG A 320 3.18 -17.78 20.40
C ARG A 320 2.60 -18.29 19.07
N ARG A 321 3.41 -18.32 18.00
CA ARG A 321 3.00 -18.75 16.67
C ARG A 321 3.04 -20.27 16.61
N ARG A 322 1.92 -20.89 16.26
CA ARG A 322 1.86 -22.35 16.09
C ARG A 322 2.42 -22.80 14.74
N ASN A 323 2.23 -21.97 13.72
CA ASN A 323 2.65 -22.22 12.35
C ASN A 323 2.76 -20.90 11.57
N GLU A 324 3.12 -20.95 10.28
CA GLU A 324 3.35 -19.75 9.48
C GLU A 324 2.09 -18.93 9.14
N THR A 325 0.89 -19.52 9.28
CA THR A 325 -0.38 -18.80 9.08
C THR A 325 -0.71 -17.84 10.23
N TYR A 326 -0.02 -17.97 11.38
CA TYR A 326 -0.25 -17.07 12.52
C TYR A 326 0.39 -15.71 12.27
N PRO A 327 -0.35 -14.60 12.46
CA PRO A 327 0.17 -13.25 12.25
C PRO A 327 1.31 -12.97 13.23
N ILE A 328 2.27 -12.13 12.83
CA ILE A 328 3.32 -11.61 13.72
C ILE A 328 2.86 -10.26 14.27
N ARG A 329 2.91 -10.09 15.60
CA ARG A 329 2.62 -8.79 16.22
C ARG A 329 3.83 -7.86 16.08
N CYS A 330 3.61 -6.71 15.46
CA CYS A 330 4.65 -5.69 15.23
C CYS A 330 4.41 -4.46 16.10
N GLY A 331 5.49 -3.88 16.65
CA GLY A 331 5.42 -2.64 17.45
C GLY A 331 5.28 -1.39 16.57
N SER A 332 5.75 -1.45 15.33
CA SER A 332 5.39 -0.53 14.27
C SER A 332 5.22 -1.29 12.96
N VAL A 333 4.40 -0.76 12.07
CA VAL A 333 4.38 -1.18 10.67
C VAL A 333 5.37 -0.30 9.93
N GLY A 334 6.09 -0.84 8.94
CA GLY A 334 6.84 0.01 8.04
C GLY A 334 5.87 0.96 7.35
N VAL A 335 5.82 2.23 7.70
CA VAL A 335 5.02 3.23 6.95
C VAL A 335 5.93 4.19 6.21
N SER A 336 7.19 3.78 6.03
CA SER A 336 8.18 4.53 5.26
C SER A 336 7.70 4.67 3.81
N TRP A 337 8.34 5.56 3.05
CA TRP A 337 8.15 5.95 1.63
C TRP A 337 8.03 4.81 0.60
N ARG A 338 7.90 3.56 1.06
CA ARG A 338 7.78 2.29 0.36
C ARG A 338 6.91 1.29 1.14
N LEU A 339 5.65 1.60 1.50
CA LEU A 339 4.85 0.54 2.14
C LEU A 339 3.34 0.59 2.06
N PHE A 340 2.84 -0.65 1.91
CA PHE A 340 1.48 -1.13 1.99
C PHE A 340 0.88 -0.93 3.38
N LEU A 341 -0.34 -0.44 3.40
CA LEU A 341 -1.22 -0.57 4.54
C LEU A 341 -2.50 -1.21 4.04
N VAL A 342 -3.07 -2.11 4.83
CA VAL A 342 -4.50 -2.38 4.71
C VAL A 342 -5.14 -1.60 5.85
N LEU A 343 -5.46 -0.32 5.60
CA LEU A 343 -6.03 0.56 6.63
C LEU A 343 -7.52 0.35 6.68
N TRP A 344 -7.99 -0.11 7.84
CA TRP A 344 -9.22 0.43 8.38
C TRP A 344 -8.86 1.70 9.16
N LEU A 345 -9.51 2.82 8.83
CA LEU A 345 -9.28 4.13 9.43
C LEU A 345 -9.94 4.19 10.81
N ASP A 346 -9.24 3.73 11.84
CA ASP A 346 -9.48 4.15 13.22
C ASP A 346 -8.32 5.04 13.67
N ILE A 347 -8.37 6.29 13.25
CA ILE A 347 -7.57 7.37 13.88
C ILE A 347 -8.41 7.88 15.03
N PHE A 348 -8.23 7.31 16.22
CA PHE A 348 -8.16 8.00 17.52
C PHE A 348 -7.86 6.98 18.62
N SER A 349 -6.72 7.12 19.30
CA SER A 349 -6.72 7.14 20.77
C SER A 349 -5.42 7.77 21.30
N ALA A 350 -5.63 8.85 22.06
CA ALA A 350 -4.74 9.60 22.96
C ALA A 350 -3.51 10.29 22.37
#